data_AF-A0A9D4D7B0-F1
#
_entry.id   AF-A0A9D4D7B0-F1
#
_cell.length_a   1.000
_cell.length_b   1.000
_cell.length_c   1.000
_cell.angle_alpha   90.00
_cell.angle_beta   90.00
_cell.angle_gamma   90.00
#
_symmetry.space_group_name_H-M   'P 1'
#
loop_
_entity.id
_entity.type
_entity.pdbx_description
1 polymer ?
#
loop_
_entity_poly.entity_id
_entity_poly.type
_entity_poly.pdbx_seq_one_letter_code
_entity_poly.pdbx_strand_id
1 'polypeptide(L)'
;MYEQFPQEVLAKRRKLGTKLKAARDEGKKAWIVYDTLYVDGRPYIHGLTKTAPTELRIDLVAADGSTAYEVFPNFLLSGSPYYALHVGKGNGTAGDDKGFSFTNGHVFSTLDHEKSVHCSSLYDAGWWYGTCCWAYLNGKYYTPGTLATGKSVGMFYHDFKGFEMLKETKMMFRRV
;
A
#
# COMPACT_ATOMS: atom_id res chain seq x y z
N MET A 1 15.63 -12.52 0.08
CA MET A 1 15.26 -11.23 0.71
C MET A 1 13.86 -10.91 0.24
N TYR A 2 12.86 -11.01 1.12
CA TYR A 2 11.47 -10.73 0.75
C TYR A 2 11.28 -9.21 0.75
N GLU A 3 10.94 -8.62 -0.40
CA GLU A 3 10.82 -7.17 -0.57
C GLU A 3 9.35 -6.76 -0.77
N GLN A 4 9.01 -5.52 -0.36
CA GLN A 4 7.64 -4.97 -0.26
C GLN A 4 6.89 -4.84 -1.61
N PHE A 5 7.57 -5.00 -2.74
CA PHE A 5 7.01 -4.88 -4.09
C PHE A 5 7.64 -5.93 -5.02
N PRO A 6 7.02 -6.28 -6.16
CA PRO A 6 7.67 -7.13 -7.16
C PRO A 6 9.01 -6.55 -7.60
N GLN A 7 9.98 -7.40 -7.95
CA GLN A 7 11.36 -6.98 -8.30
C GLN A 7 11.38 -5.96 -9.44
N GLU A 8 10.53 -6.17 -10.44
CA GLU A 8 10.35 -5.27 -11.57
C GLU A 8 9.85 -3.87 -11.14
N VAL A 9 8.97 -3.81 -10.15
CA VAL A 9 8.47 -2.56 -9.56
C VAL A 9 9.57 -1.88 -8.76
N LEU A 10 10.35 -2.63 -7.98
CA LEU A 10 11.46 -2.08 -7.20
C LEU A 10 12.56 -1.52 -8.09
N ALA A 11 12.95 -2.24 -9.13
CA ALA A 11 13.91 -1.78 -10.12
C ALA A 11 13.45 -0.46 -10.77
N LYS A 12 12.16 -0.34 -11.11
CA LYS A 12 11.60 0.92 -11.62
C LYS A 12 11.56 2.02 -10.56
N ARG A 13 11.09 1.74 -9.34
CA ARG A 13 11.03 2.71 -8.23
C ARG A 13 12.41 3.28 -7.90
N ARG A 14 13.46 2.45 -7.90
CA ARG A 14 14.85 2.91 -7.71
C ARG A 14 15.25 3.93 -8.80
N LYS A 15 14.91 3.69 -10.07
CA LYS A 15 15.16 4.63 -11.17
C LYS A 15 14.32 5.91 -11.04
N LEU A 16 13.08 5.79 -10.59
CA LEU A 16 12.19 6.92 -10.38
C LEU A 16 12.58 7.79 -9.18
N GLY A 17 13.20 7.21 -8.14
CA GLY A 17 13.63 7.96 -6.95
C GLY A 17 14.59 9.11 -7.28
N THR A 18 15.54 8.90 -8.19
CA THR A 18 16.44 9.97 -8.64
C THR A 18 15.69 11.07 -9.37
N LYS A 19 14.72 10.71 -10.21
CA LYS A 19 13.91 11.68 -10.97
C LYS A 19 12.95 12.45 -10.08
N LEU A 20 12.38 11.79 -9.07
CA LEU A 20 11.56 12.40 -8.03
C LEU A 20 12.34 13.48 -7.30
N LYS A 21 13.59 13.17 -6.89
CA LYS A 21 14.46 14.13 -6.23
C LYS A 21 14.72 15.35 -7.11
N ALA A 22 15.15 15.13 -8.36
CA ALA A 22 15.42 16.23 -9.30
C ALA A 22 14.19 17.12 -9.54
N ALA A 23 13.01 16.53 -9.74
CA ALA A 23 11.77 17.29 -9.93
C ALA A 23 11.42 18.16 -8.70
N ARG A 24 11.64 17.63 -7.49
CA ARG A 24 11.44 18.39 -6.25
C ARG A 24 12.48 19.50 -6.07
N ASP A 25 13.73 19.24 -6.43
CA ASP A 25 14.81 20.24 -6.40
C ASP A 25 14.51 21.40 -7.39
N GLU A 26 13.78 21.13 -8.47
CA GLU A 26 13.25 22.13 -9.43
C GLU A 26 11.95 22.82 -8.95
N GLY A 27 11.47 22.56 -7.73
CA GLY A 27 10.27 23.17 -7.16
C GLY A 27 8.94 22.58 -7.65
N LYS A 28 8.96 21.46 -8.37
CA LYS A 28 7.74 20.81 -8.89
C LYS A 28 7.07 19.94 -7.83
N LYS A 29 5.75 19.78 -7.95
CA LYS A 29 5.02 18.81 -7.14
C LYS A 29 5.23 17.44 -7.74
N ALA A 30 6.02 16.59 -7.07
CA ALA A 30 6.33 15.26 -7.57
C ALA A 30 6.20 14.17 -6.50
N TRP A 31 5.65 13.02 -6.91
CA TRP A 31 5.40 11.85 -6.07
C TRP A 31 5.40 10.56 -6.89
N ILE A 32 5.65 9.41 -6.27
CA ILE A 32 5.58 8.11 -6.93
C ILE A 32 4.35 7.36 -6.42
N VAL A 33 3.41 7.06 -7.32
CA VAL A 33 2.33 6.10 -7.09
C VAL A 33 2.77 4.75 -7.63
N TYR A 34 2.88 3.74 -6.77
CA TYR A 34 3.29 2.38 -7.14
C TYR A 34 4.62 2.33 -7.92
N ASP A 35 4.61 2.35 -9.26
CA ASP A 35 5.79 2.38 -10.12
C ASP A 35 5.82 3.59 -11.07
N THR A 36 4.97 4.58 -10.82
CA THR A 36 4.75 5.74 -11.69
C THR A 36 5.06 7.03 -10.95
N LEU A 37 5.99 7.80 -11.50
CA LEU A 37 6.28 9.16 -11.05
C LEU A 37 5.24 10.10 -11.66
N TYR A 38 4.66 10.96 -10.83
CA TYR A 38 3.86 12.10 -11.23
C TYR A 38 4.66 13.38 -11.00
N VAL A 39 4.60 14.30 -11.96
CA VAL A 39 5.19 15.64 -11.88
C VAL A 39 4.11 16.64 -12.29
N ASP A 40 3.77 17.56 -11.40
CA ASP A 40 2.71 18.56 -11.56
C ASP A 40 1.37 17.93 -12.03
N GLY A 41 1.04 16.79 -11.42
CA GLY A 41 -0.18 16.03 -11.72
C GLY A 41 -0.14 15.22 -13.02
N ARG A 42 0.98 15.21 -13.75
CA ARG A 42 1.13 14.47 -15.01
C ARG A 42 1.97 13.20 -14.80
N PRO A 43 1.49 12.03 -15.27
CA PRO A 43 2.27 10.79 -15.18
C PRO A 43 3.49 10.87 -16.11
N TYR A 44 4.65 10.51 -15.59
CA TYR A 44 5.94 10.64 -16.28
C TYR A 44 6.40 9.29 -16.90
N ILE A 45 5.93 8.12 -16.43
CA ILE A 45 6.22 6.78 -17.01
C ILE A 45 5.05 5.81 -16.77
N HIS A 46 4.81 4.85 -17.69
CA HIS A 46 3.68 3.91 -17.67
C HIS A 46 4.09 2.43 -17.50
N GLY A 47 3.40 1.71 -16.59
CA GLY A 47 2.88 0.34 -16.79
C GLY A 47 3.65 -0.86 -16.18
N LEU A 48 3.03 -1.58 -15.24
CA LEU A 48 3.37 -2.98 -14.92
C LEU A 48 2.18 -3.84 -14.46
N THR A 49 2.44 -5.15 -14.56
CA THR A 49 1.71 -6.37 -14.15
C THR A 49 0.53 -6.83 -15.03
N LYS A 50 0.84 -7.65 -16.05
CA LYS A 50 -0.16 -8.47 -16.78
C LYS A 50 0.32 -9.87 -17.20
N THR A 51 1.40 -10.41 -16.62
CA THR A 51 2.11 -11.53 -17.26
C THR A 51 1.99 -12.89 -16.57
N ALA A 52 1.54 -12.98 -15.32
CA ALA A 52 1.36 -14.28 -14.65
C ALA A 52 0.41 -14.18 -13.44
N PRO A 53 -0.33 -15.26 -13.12
CA PRO A 53 -1.01 -15.42 -11.83
C PRO A 53 -0.06 -15.11 -10.67
N THR A 54 -0.52 -14.29 -9.74
CA THR A 54 0.28 -13.81 -8.60
C THR A 54 -0.57 -13.86 -7.34
N GLU A 55 0.04 -14.19 -6.21
CA GLU A 55 -0.56 -14.04 -4.89
C GLU A 55 0.16 -12.93 -4.10
N LEU A 56 -0.58 -12.29 -3.21
CA LEU A 56 -0.07 -11.33 -2.24
C LEU A 56 -0.04 -12.01 -0.87
N ARG A 57 1.13 -12.05 -0.22
CA ARG A 57 1.29 -12.44 1.18
C ARG A 57 1.59 -11.22 2.03
N ILE A 58 0.97 -11.15 3.20
CA ILE A 58 1.17 -10.11 4.19
C ILE A 58 1.62 -10.77 5.48
N ASP A 59 2.78 -10.38 6.01
CA ASP A 59 3.21 -10.76 7.35
C ASP A 59 3.12 -9.53 8.29
N LEU A 60 2.65 -9.75 9.51
CA LEU A 60 2.35 -8.73 10.51
C LEU A 60 3.00 -9.08 11.84
N VAL A 61 3.56 -8.07 12.53
CA VAL A 61 4.09 -8.18 13.89
C VAL A 61 3.52 -7.08 14.76
N ALA A 62 2.88 -7.44 15.87
CA ALA A 62 2.34 -6.50 16.84
C ALA A 62 3.39 -6.06 17.88
N ALA A 63 3.03 -5.09 18.72
CA ALA A 63 3.91 -4.56 19.76
C ALA A 63 4.31 -5.61 20.81
N ASP A 64 3.37 -6.49 21.16
CA ASP A 64 3.56 -7.60 22.10
C ASP A 64 4.37 -8.77 21.52
N GLY A 65 4.82 -8.67 20.25
CA GLY A 65 5.57 -9.72 19.56
C GLY A 65 4.70 -10.82 18.95
N SER A 66 3.37 -10.77 19.11
CA SER A 66 2.48 -11.66 18.37
C SER A 66 2.57 -11.42 16.88
N THR A 67 2.38 -12.48 16.09
CA THR A 67 2.51 -12.46 14.64
C THR A 67 1.25 -12.99 13.98
N ALA A 68 0.97 -12.48 12.79
CA ALA A 68 -0.09 -12.99 11.94
C ALA A 68 0.32 -12.87 10.47
N TYR A 69 -0.36 -13.62 9.61
CA TYR A 69 -0.20 -13.49 8.18
C TYR A 69 -1.53 -13.63 7.45
N GLU A 70 -1.56 -13.15 6.21
CA GLU A 70 -2.68 -13.29 5.29
C GLU A 70 -2.15 -13.55 3.88
N VAL A 71 -2.79 -14.46 3.14
CA VAL A 71 -2.46 -14.75 1.74
C VAL A 71 -3.69 -14.52 0.87
N PHE A 72 -3.57 -13.60 -0.08
CA PHE A 72 -4.59 -13.26 -1.06
C PHE A 72 -4.21 -13.86 -2.42
N PRO A 73 -4.93 -14.88 -2.92
CA PRO A 73 -4.73 -15.40 -4.27
C PRO A 73 -5.22 -14.38 -5.32
N ASN A 74 -4.88 -14.60 -6.59
CA ASN A 74 -5.34 -13.78 -7.73
C ASN A 74 -5.07 -12.27 -7.55
N PHE A 75 -3.95 -11.93 -6.91
CA PHE A 75 -3.51 -10.55 -6.76
C PHE A 75 -3.19 -9.94 -8.13
N LEU A 76 -3.86 -8.85 -8.45
CA LEU A 76 -3.66 -8.09 -9.68
C LEU A 76 -3.84 -6.61 -9.38
N LEU A 77 -3.05 -5.77 -10.04
CA LEU A 77 -3.31 -4.34 -10.10
C LEU A 77 -3.74 -3.96 -11.51
N SER A 78 -4.75 -3.10 -11.60
CA SER A 78 -5.12 -2.52 -12.89
C SER A 78 -3.99 -1.64 -13.41
N GLY A 79 -4.01 -1.33 -14.70
CA GLY A 79 -3.04 -0.42 -15.30
C GLY A 79 -3.18 1.01 -14.76
N SER A 80 -2.20 1.83 -15.13
CA SER A 80 -2.26 3.29 -14.96
C SER A 80 -3.51 3.89 -15.62
N PRO A 81 -4.04 5.02 -15.09
CA PRO A 81 -3.43 5.82 -14.02
C PRO A 81 -3.82 5.40 -12.60
N TYR A 82 -4.78 4.48 -12.45
CA TYR A 82 -5.50 4.31 -11.19
C TYR A 82 -5.10 3.09 -10.35
N TYR A 83 -4.39 2.11 -10.92
CA TYR A 83 -3.81 0.99 -10.16
C TYR A 83 -4.80 0.27 -9.22
N ALA A 84 -6.03 0.01 -9.69
CA ALA A 84 -7.05 -0.60 -8.85
C ALA A 84 -6.63 -1.99 -8.35
N LEU A 85 -6.82 -2.22 -7.05
CA LEU A 85 -6.51 -3.48 -6.38
C LEU A 85 -7.51 -4.56 -6.79
N HIS A 86 -7.01 -5.75 -7.10
CA HIS A 86 -7.82 -6.96 -7.26
C HIS A 86 -7.20 -8.07 -6.43
N VAL A 87 -7.99 -8.68 -5.55
CA VAL A 87 -7.59 -9.82 -4.72
C VAL A 87 -8.72 -10.85 -4.65
N GLY A 88 -8.36 -12.12 -4.55
CA GLY A 88 -9.27 -13.20 -4.15
C GLY A 88 -9.50 -13.23 -2.64
N LYS A 89 -10.31 -14.20 -2.17
CA LYS A 89 -10.57 -14.39 -0.74
C LYS A 89 -9.27 -14.70 0.01
N GLY A 90 -9.00 -13.97 1.09
CA GLY A 90 -7.81 -14.18 1.89
C GLY A 90 -7.89 -15.48 2.68
N ASN A 91 -6.72 -16.02 3.00
CA ASN A 91 -6.58 -17.10 3.97
C ASN A 91 -5.31 -16.90 4.81
N GLY A 92 -5.43 -17.05 6.12
CA GLY A 92 -4.34 -16.80 7.04
C GLY A 92 -4.78 -16.80 8.49
N THR A 93 -3.98 -16.17 9.34
CA THR A 93 -4.20 -16.07 10.78
C THR A 93 -4.49 -14.64 11.24
N ALA A 94 -4.55 -13.68 10.31
CA ALA A 94 -4.78 -12.27 10.63
C ALA A 94 -6.27 -11.93 10.82
N GLY A 95 -7.19 -12.88 10.60
CA GLY A 95 -8.62 -12.76 10.90
C GLY A 95 -9.50 -12.99 9.67
N ASP A 96 -10.49 -12.13 9.47
CA ASP A 96 -11.58 -12.31 8.49
C ASP A 96 -11.26 -11.81 7.06
N ASP A 97 -9.98 -11.69 6.68
CA ASP A 97 -9.49 -11.18 5.37
C ASP A 97 -9.81 -9.73 4.98
N LYS A 98 -10.56 -8.99 5.79
CA LYS A 98 -11.07 -7.65 5.49
C LYS A 98 -9.97 -6.61 5.27
N GLY A 99 -8.76 -6.86 5.77
CA GLY A 99 -7.60 -6.00 5.53
C GLY A 99 -7.41 -5.58 4.07
N PHE A 100 -7.64 -6.48 3.11
CA PHE A 100 -7.57 -6.16 1.66
C PHE A 100 -8.87 -6.46 0.91
N SER A 101 -9.72 -7.38 1.38
CA SER A 101 -11.00 -7.63 0.70
C SER A 101 -11.94 -6.42 0.77
N PHE A 102 -11.85 -5.61 1.84
CA PHE A 102 -12.61 -4.36 1.99
C PHE A 102 -12.25 -3.30 0.95
N THR A 103 -11.00 -3.27 0.50
CA THR A 103 -10.49 -2.29 -0.48
C THR A 103 -10.34 -2.90 -1.88
N ASN A 104 -10.86 -4.11 -2.09
CA ASN A 104 -10.86 -4.78 -3.37
C ASN A 104 -11.66 -3.97 -4.42
N GLY A 105 -11.11 -3.80 -5.61
CA GLY A 105 -11.65 -2.96 -6.68
C GLY A 105 -11.36 -1.46 -6.53
N HIS A 106 -10.85 -0.99 -5.39
CA HIS A 106 -10.55 0.42 -5.19
C HIS A 106 -9.24 0.85 -5.87
N VAL A 107 -9.21 2.10 -6.32
CA VAL A 107 -8.06 2.72 -6.96
C VAL A 107 -7.03 3.18 -5.93
N PHE A 108 -5.76 3.13 -6.29
CA PHE A 108 -4.71 3.67 -5.45
C PHE A 108 -4.81 5.19 -5.45
N SER A 109 -4.88 5.80 -4.26
CA SER A 109 -4.97 7.25 -4.09
C SER A 109 -3.82 7.76 -3.22
N THR A 110 -3.40 8.99 -3.45
CA THR A 110 -2.41 9.74 -2.66
C THR A 110 -2.98 11.11 -2.31
N LEU A 111 -2.39 11.81 -1.34
CA LEU A 111 -2.79 13.17 -0.91
C LEU A 111 -3.05 14.19 -2.04
N ASP A 112 -2.35 14.05 -3.15
CA ASP A 112 -2.38 14.91 -4.32
C ASP A 112 -3.13 14.31 -5.52
N HIS A 113 -3.56 13.06 -5.43
CA HIS A 113 -4.38 12.38 -6.42
C HIS A 113 -5.48 11.57 -5.73
N GLU A 114 -6.51 12.29 -5.29
CA GLU A 114 -7.57 11.75 -4.46
C GLU A 114 -8.86 11.54 -5.27
N LYS A 115 -9.37 10.31 -5.27
CA LYS A 115 -10.80 10.08 -5.51
C LYS A 115 -11.62 10.03 -4.20
N SER A 116 -10.98 9.88 -3.04
CA SER A 116 -11.63 9.90 -1.72
C SER A 116 -11.06 11.03 -0.84
N VAL A 117 -11.63 12.23 -0.97
CA VAL A 117 -11.13 13.48 -0.36
C VAL A 117 -10.93 13.40 1.17
N HIS A 118 -11.68 12.53 1.85
CA HIS A 118 -11.64 12.45 3.32
C HIS A 118 -10.56 11.53 3.90
N CYS A 119 -10.14 10.48 3.19
CA CYS A 119 -9.27 9.47 3.79
C CYS A 119 -7.81 9.84 3.62
N SER A 120 -7.41 10.24 2.44
CA SER A 120 -6.02 10.58 2.17
C SER A 120 -5.57 11.87 2.88
N SER A 121 -6.49 12.77 3.27
CA SER A 121 -6.19 13.85 4.22
C SER A 121 -5.96 13.40 5.68
N LEU A 122 -6.49 12.23 6.07
CA LEU A 122 -6.24 11.58 7.37
C LEU A 122 -4.97 10.71 7.35
N TYR A 123 -4.65 10.13 6.20
CA TYR A 123 -3.57 9.16 6.03
C TYR A 123 -2.45 9.75 5.14
N ASP A 124 -1.28 10.02 5.74
CA ASP A 124 -0.16 10.72 5.09
C ASP A 124 0.67 9.83 4.13
N ALA A 125 0.04 8.89 3.43
CA ALA A 125 0.67 8.04 2.41
C ALA A 125 -0.37 7.53 1.39
N GLY A 126 0.11 6.81 0.38
CA GLY A 126 -0.75 6.23 -0.64
C GLY A 126 -1.33 4.87 -0.22
N TRP A 127 -2.60 4.64 -0.53
CA TRP A 127 -3.28 3.36 -0.31
C TRP A 127 -4.46 3.18 -1.27
N TRP A 128 -4.97 1.95 -1.36
CA TRP A 128 -6.27 1.68 -1.97
C TRP A 128 -7.37 2.04 -0.97
N TYR A 129 -7.77 3.31 -0.94
CA TYR A 129 -8.84 3.75 -0.05
C TYR A 129 -10.21 3.41 -0.64
N GLY A 130 -11.08 2.81 0.17
CA GLY A 130 -12.51 2.76 -0.05
C GLY A 130 -13.18 3.97 0.57
N THR A 131 -14.10 3.76 1.50
CA THR A 131 -14.52 4.81 2.45
C THR A 131 -13.54 4.89 3.63
N CYS A 132 -12.25 4.79 3.33
CA CYS A 132 -11.05 4.56 4.15
C CYS A 132 -10.56 3.12 4.08
N CYS A 133 -10.05 2.52 5.17
CA CYS A 133 -9.33 1.25 5.06
C CYS A 133 -9.41 0.40 6.33
N TRP A 134 -9.36 -0.92 6.15
CA TRP A 134 -9.34 -1.92 7.23
C TRP A 134 -7.92 -2.37 7.58
N ALA A 135 -6.97 -2.09 6.69
CA ALA A 135 -5.55 -2.15 6.93
C ALA A 135 -4.90 -0.95 6.26
N TYR A 136 -3.84 -0.44 6.87
CA TYR A 136 -3.02 0.63 6.31
C TYR A 136 -1.57 0.30 6.60
N LEU A 137 -0.86 -0.25 5.62
CA LEU A 137 0.51 -0.78 5.83
C LEU A 137 1.60 0.18 5.34
N ASN A 138 1.20 1.24 4.63
CA ASN A 138 2.10 2.27 4.12
C ASN A 138 2.20 3.50 5.05
N GLY A 139 1.61 3.42 6.25
CA GLY A 139 1.63 4.50 7.22
C GLY A 139 3.00 4.81 7.79
N LYS A 140 3.13 5.97 8.43
CA LYS A 140 4.34 6.32 9.16
C LYS A 140 4.61 5.31 10.27
N TYR A 141 5.88 5.05 10.51
CA TYR A 141 6.29 4.28 11.67
C TYR A 141 6.14 5.13 12.94
N TYR A 142 5.31 4.68 13.85
CA TYR A 142 5.07 5.29 15.16
C TYR A 142 5.39 4.26 16.25
N THR A 143 5.30 4.66 17.52
CA THR A 143 5.46 3.76 18.66
C THR A 143 4.44 2.61 18.59
N PRO A 144 4.89 1.35 18.42
CA PRO A 144 3.98 0.21 18.32
C PRO A 144 3.09 0.06 19.56
N GLY A 145 1.86 -0.41 19.37
CA GLY A 145 0.87 -0.62 20.44
C GLY A 145 0.07 0.64 20.80
N THR A 146 0.44 1.80 20.25
CA THR A 146 -0.37 3.01 20.37
C THR A 146 -1.59 2.90 19.44
N LEU A 147 -2.75 3.42 19.86
CA LEU A 147 -3.94 3.46 19.01
C LEU A 147 -3.82 4.54 17.91
N ALA A 148 -4.16 4.18 16.68
CA ALA A 148 -4.35 5.13 15.60
C ALA A 148 -5.52 6.07 15.90
N THR A 149 -5.24 7.36 16.08
CA THR A 149 -6.25 8.37 16.43
C THR A 149 -6.06 9.66 15.63
N GLY A 150 -7.17 10.22 15.13
CA GLY A 150 -7.16 11.48 14.38
C GLY A 150 -6.23 11.44 13.17
N LYS A 151 -5.25 12.36 13.14
CA LYS A 151 -4.22 12.46 12.07
C LYS A 151 -2.98 11.58 12.32
N SER A 152 -2.88 10.95 13.49
CA SER A 152 -1.76 10.09 13.85
C SER A 152 -2.12 8.65 13.54
N VAL A 153 -2.11 8.30 12.26
CA VAL A 153 -2.36 6.93 11.83
C VAL A 153 -1.08 6.27 11.31
N GLY A 154 -0.58 5.34 12.11
CA GLY A 154 0.53 4.46 11.76
C GLY A 154 0.07 3.20 11.06
N MET A 155 1.00 2.25 10.90
CA MET A 155 0.68 0.97 10.28
C MET A 155 -0.30 0.18 11.16
N PHE A 156 -1.43 -0.28 10.62
CA PHE A 156 -2.36 -1.15 11.36
C PHE A 156 -3.02 -2.20 10.46
N TYR A 157 -3.54 -3.25 11.08
CA TYR A 157 -4.36 -4.28 10.44
C TYR A 157 -5.51 -4.65 11.39
N HIS A 158 -6.72 -4.22 11.05
CA HIS A 158 -7.83 -4.18 12.00
C HIS A 158 -8.28 -5.57 12.47
N ASP A 159 -8.30 -6.57 11.59
CA ASP A 159 -8.72 -7.93 11.98
C ASP A 159 -7.74 -8.60 12.95
N PHE A 160 -6.50 -8.11 13.05
CA PHE A 160 -5.47 -8.70 13.91
C PHE A 160 -5.38 -8.01 15.28
N LYS A 161 -5.23 -6.67 15.30
CA LYS A 161 -5.04 -5.89 16.54
C LYS A 161 -5.89 -4.61 16.57
N GLY A 162 -6.98 -4.56 15.79
CA GLY A 162 -7.79 -3.35 15.65
C GLY A 162 -6.96 -2.16 15.15
N PHE A 163 -7.09 -1.03 15.82
CA PHE A 163 -6.37 0.20 15.48
C PHE A 163 -5.02 0.33 16.20
N GLU A 164 -4.53 -0.70 16.88
CA GLU A 164 -3.18 -0.67 17.45
C GLU A 164 -2.13 -0.65 16.35
N MET A 165 -1.14 0.24 16.51
CA MET A 165 -0.05 0.38 15.55
C MET A 165 0.89 -0.82 15.62
N LEU A 166 1.16 -1.40 14.46
CA LEU A 166 2.00 -2.57 14.31
C LEU A 166 3.48 -2.22 14.38
N LYS A 167 4.27 -3.18 14.87
CA LYS A 167 5.73 -3.11 14.94
C LYS A 167 6.38 -3.40 13.60
N GLU A 168 5.82 -4.31 12.81
CA GLU A 168 6.35 -4.62 11.48
C GLU A 168 5.21 -5.04 10.56
N THR A 169 5.30 -4.64 9.30
CA THR A 169 4.43 -5.11 8.24
C THR A 169 5.26 -5.43 7.01
N LYS A 170 4.89 -6.47 6.29
CA LYS A 170 5.58 -6.88 5.08
C LYS A 170 4.61 -7.39 4.05
N MET A 171 4.59 -6.75 2.88
CA MET A 171 3.87 -7.24 1.71
C MET A 171 4.85 -7.99 0.81
N MET A 172 4.45 -9.13 0.27
CA MET A 172 5.29 -9.98 -0.58
C MET A 172 4.45 -10.54 -1.70
N PHE A 173 5.07 -10.74 -2.86
CA PHE A 173 4.39 -11.23 -4.05
C PHE A 173 5.07 -12.50 -4.53
N ARG A 174 4.28 -13.50 -4.89
CA ARG A 174 4.78 -14.75 -5.45
C ARG A 174 3.97 -15.11 -6.68
N ARG A 175 4.66 -15.45 -7.77
CA ARG A 175 4.02 -16.04 -8.94
C ARG A 175 3.62 -17.47 -8.62
N VAL A 176 2.43 -17.85 -9.05
CA VAL A 176 1.84 -19.19 -8.89
C VAL A 176 1.76 -19.90 -10.23
#